data_AF-A0A9D7PN85-F1
#
_entry.id   AF-A0A9D7PN85-F1
#
_cell.length_a   1.000
_cell.length_b   1.000
_cell.length_c   1.000
_cell.angle_alpha   90.00
_cell.angle_beta   90.00
_cell.angle_gamma   90.00
#
_symmetry.space_group_name_H-M   'P 1'
#
loop_
_entity.id
_entity.type
_entity.pdbx_description
1 polymer ?
#
loop_
_entity_poly.entity_id
_entity_poly.type
_entity_poly.pdbx_seq_one_letter_code
_entity_poly.pdbx_strand_id
1 'polypeptide(L)'
;MAKGAFRKVFRRMTSQGVMAPIGNGMKIITWYFSPATFYHYFRPYFKKHGVFPIGFFVPPSYITKVHQGSSDKWLQLLETFDQYNPFQRISSKASDHFFIHLMKK
;
A
#
# COMPACT_ATOMS: atom_id res chain seq x y z
N MET A 1 -19.99 -7.34 -11.07
CA MET A 1 -20.51 -5.95 -11.01
C MET A 1 -19.60 -5.10 -10.12
N ALA A 2 -18.86 -4.15 -10.70
CA ALA A 2 -17.86 -3.31 -10.02
C ALA A 2 -18.39 -1.90 -9.66
N LYS A 3 -19.70 -1.77 -9.40
CA LYS A 3 -20.31 -0.48 -9.04
C LYS A 3 -20.36 -0.36 -7.51
N GLY A 4 -19.43 0.38 -6.93
CA GLY A 4 -19.48 0.79 -5.50
C GLY A 4 -18.17 0.69 -4.72
N ALA A 5 -17.16 -0.05 -5.20
CA ALA A 5 -15.87 -0.17 -4.52
C ALA A 5 -14.98 1.08 -4.64
N PHE A 6 -15.20 1.94 -5.65
CA PHE A 6 -14.40 3.14 -5.89
C PHE A 6 -14.35 4.10 -4.68
N ARG A 7 -15.45 4.26 -3.94
CA ARG A 7 -15.45 5.05 -2.69
C ARG A 7 -14.52 4.47 -1.62
N LYS A 8 -14.36 3.14 -1.57
CA LYS A 8 -13.42 2.47 -0.65
C LYS A 8 -11.97 2.62 -1.11
N VAL A 9 -11.73 2.65 -2.43
CA VAL A 9 -10.39 2.86 -3.02
C VAL A 9 -9.86 4.26 -2.67
N PHE A 10 -10.70 5.30 -2.76
CA PHE A 10 -10.30 6.67 -2.41
C PHE A 10 -10.30 6.99 -0.91
N ARG A 11 -10.63 6.02 -0.03
CA ARG A 11 -10.67 6.22 1.43
C ARG A 11 -9.35 6.73 2.01
N ARG A 12 -8.22 6.43 1.35
CA ARG A 12 -6.88 6.83 1.80
C ARG A 12 -6.46 8.23 1.33
N MET A 13 -7.23 8.87 0.45
CA MET A 13 -6.95 10.24 -0.03
C MET A 13 -7.49 11.30 0.93
N THR A 14 -7.09 11.22 2.20
CA THR A 14 -7.45 12.20 3.23
C THR A 14 -6.28 12.45 4.17
N SER A 15 -6.15 13.68 4.65
CA SER A 15 -5.22 14.06 5.71
C SER A 15 -5.82 13.89 7.11
N GLN A 16 -7.10 13.54 7.20
CA GLN A 16 -7.82 13.36 8.46
C GLN A 16 -7.79 11.90 8.91
N GLY A 17 -7.88 11.69 10.23
CA GLY A 17 -8.03 10.35 10.80
C GLY A 17 -9.37 9.73 10.39
N VAL A 18 -9.33 8.47 9.96
CA VAL A 18 -10.53 7.70 9.58
C VAL A 18 -10.83 6.70 10.70
N MET A 19 -12.10 6.61 11.13
CA MET A 19 -12.54 5.58 12.06
C MET A 19 -12.52 4.21 11.37
N ALA A 20 -11.51 3.40 11.67
CA ALA A 20 -11.34 2.07 11.11
C ALA A 20 -11.82 1.00 12.12
N PRO A 21 -12.64 0.02 11.69
CA PRO A 21 -13.00 -1.11 12.53
C PRO A 21 -11.83 -2.08 12.64
N ILE A 22 -11.55 -2.56 13.86
CA ILE A 22 -10.45 -3.53 14.13
C ILE A 22 -10.94 -4.90 14.62
N GLY A 23 -12.26 -5.09 14.72
CA GLY A 23 -12.89 -6.33 15.19
C GLY A 23 -13.71 -6.12 16.48
N ASN A 24 -14.58 -7.07 16.81
CA ASN A 24 -15.39 -7.07 18.05
C ASN A 24 -16.17 -5.76 18.30
N GLY A 25 -16.66 -5.12 17.24
CA GLY A 25 -17.38 -3.83 17.32
C GLY A 25 -16.49 -2.61 17.63
N MET A 26 -15.19 -2.81 17.87
CA MET A 26 -14.25 -1.73 18.21
C MET A 26 -13.81 -0.95 16.97
N LYS A 27 -13.71 0.37 17.12
CA LYS A 27 -13.24 1.29 16.08
C LYS A 27 -12.13 2.17 16.67
N ILE A 28 -11.06 2.37 15.89
CA ILE A 28 -9.94 3.25 16.25
C ILE A 28 -9.74 4.31 15.18
N ILE A 29 -9.19 5.45 15.56
CA ILE A 29 -8.75 6.46 14.60
C ILE A 29 -7.48 5.93 13.92
N THR A 30 -7.48 5.90 12.59
CA THR A 30 -6.35 5.46 11.78
C THR A 30 -5.95 6.57 10.81
N TRP A 31 -4.66 6.88 10.76
CA TRP A 31 -4.10 7.86 9.83
C TRP A 31 -3.38 7.14 8.69
N TYR A 32 -3.67 7.56 7.46
CA TYR A 32 -3.00 7.05 6.26
C TYR A 32 -1.92 8.04 5.84
N PHE A 33 -0.66 7.59 5.78
CA PHE A 33 0.45 8.40 5.32
C PHE A 33 0.91 7.93 3.95
N SER A 34 1.16 8.87 3.05
CA SER A 34 1.94 8.58 1.83
C SER A 34 3.43 8.51 2.18
N PRO A 35 4.27 7.83 1.37
CA PRO A 35 5.72 7.81 1.61
C PRO A 35 6.35 9.21 1.66
N ALA A 36 5.80 10.15 0.88
CA ALA A 36 6.28 11.53 0.85
C ALA A 36 5.92 12.28 2.15
N THR A 37 4.67 12.12 2.61
CA THR A 37 4.19 12.71 3.86
C THR A 37 4.97 12.14 5.04
N PHE A 38 5.16 10.81 5.07
CA PHE A 38 5.95 10.16 6.11
C PHE A 38 7.38 10.71 6.14
N TYR A 39 8.08 10.71 4.99
CA TYR A 39 9.45 11.21 4.93
C TYR A 39 9.57 12.69 5.33
N HIS A 40 8.56 13.53 5.03
CA HIS A 40 8.58 14.95 5.41
C HIS A 40 8.78 15.15 6.92
N TYR A 41 8.21 14.30 7.77
CA TYR A 41 8.39 14.39 9.22
C TYR A 41 9.77 13.94 9.68
N PHE A 42 10.39 12.97 9.00
CA PHE A 42 11.67 12.38 9.40
C PHE A 42 12.89 13.00 8.70
N ARG A 43 12.71 13.79 7.64
CA ARG A 43 13.80 14.43 6.88
C ARG A 43 14.79 15.27 7.71
N PRO A 44 14.44 15.89 8.87
CA PRO A 44 15.43 16.60 9.67
C PRO A 44 16.51 15.65 10.21
N TYR A 45 16.13 14.42 10.59
CA TYR A 45 16.98 13.47 11.29
C TYR A 45 17.53 12.33 10.40
N PHE A 46 16.90 12.07 9.25
CA PHE A 46 17.22 10.93 8.40
C PHE A 46 17.44 11.32 6.93
N LYS A 47 18.36 10.62 6.27
CA LYS A 47 18.50 10.59 4.80
C LYS A 47 17.64 9.45 4.24
N LYS A 48 16.93 9.72 3.15
CA LYS A 48 16.14 8.70 2.46
C LYS A 48 17.04 7.88 1.55
N HIS A 49 17.10 6.57 1.79
CA HIS A 49 17.85 5.65 0.95
C HIS A 49 16.98 5.08 -0.18
N GLY A 50 15.73 4.73 0.10
CA GLY A 50 14.83 4.18 -0.92
C GLY A 50 13.37 4.10 -0.46
N VAL A 51 12.45 3.93 -1.42
CA VAL A 51 11.03 3.68 -1.20
C VAL A 51 10.55 2.64 -2.21
N PHE A 52 9.91 1.59 -1.71
CA PHE A 52 9.54 0.42 -2.50
C PHE A 52 8.06 0.11 -2.30
N PRO A 53 7.29 -0.11 -3.38
CA PRO A 53 5.90 -0.52 -3.28
C PRO A 53 5.82 -1.94 -2.73
N ILE A 54 4.75 -2.28 -2.01
CA ILE A 54 4.44 -3.66 -1.65
C ILE A 54 3.09 -4.00 -2.27
N GLY A 55 3.06 -5.01 -3.14
CA GLY A 55 1.83 -5.52 -3.77
C GLY A 55 1.12 -4.48 -4.65
N PHE A 56 1.83 -3.85 -5.59
CA PHE A 56 1.24 -2.86 -6.48
C PHE A 56 0.50 -3.53 -7.65
N PHE A 57 1.12 -4.55 -8.25
CA PHE A 57 0.53 -5.35 -9.31
C PHE A 57 -0.20 -6.59 -8.77
N VAL A 58 0.25 -7.14 -7.64
CA VAL A 58 -0.46 -8.24 -6.99
C VAL A 58 -1.74 -7.70 -6.34
N PRO A 59 -2.93 -8.16 -6.78
CA PRO A 59 -4.19 -7.66 -6.27
C PRO A 59 -4.39 -8.05 -4.79
N PRO A 60 -5.07 -7.22 -3.99
CA PRO A 60 -5.38 -7.55 -2.61
C PRO A 60 -6.11 -8.90 -2.46
N SER A 61 -5.79 -9.63 -1.39
CA SER A 61 -6.31 -10.98 -1.09
C SER A 61 -7.84 -11.07 -1.03
N TYR A 62 -8.53 -9.96 -0.77
CA TYR A 62 -9.99 -9.91 -0.75
C TYR A 62 -10.65 -9.88 -2.13
N ILE A 63 -9.90 -9.51 -3.18
CA ILE A 63 -10.35 -9.58 -4.58
C ILE A 63 -10.21 -11.03 -5.08
N THR A 64 -9.19 -11.74 -4.62
CA THR A 64 -8.96 -13.17 -4.88
C THR A 64 -9.76 -14.06 -3.93
N LYS A 65 -11.09 -13.97 -3.96
CA LYS A 65 -11.95 -15.07 -3.45
C LYS A 65 -11.87 -16.34 -4.31
N VAL A 66 -11.12 -16.33 -5.41
CA VAL A 66 -11.17 -17.36 -6.47
C VAL A 66 -9.92 -18.25 -6.54
N HIS A 67 -8.80 -17.92 -5.90
CA HIS A 67 -7.55 -18.68 -6.11
C HIS A 67 -6.88 -19.05 -4.79
N GLN A 68 -7.20 -20.25 -4.29
CA GLN A 68 -6.59 -20.90 -3.13
C GLN A 68 -5.39 -21.79 -3.51
N GLY A 69 -4.80 -21.60 -4.69
CA GLY A 69 -3.70 -22.44 -5.17
C GLY A 69 -2.48 -21.63 -5.59
N SER A 70 -1.30 -21.97 -5.06
CA SER A 70 0.03 -21.46 -5.43
C SER A 70 0.45 -21.78 -6.88
N SER A 71 -0.48 -22.21 -7.73
CA SER A 71 -0.28 -22.76 -9.08
C SER A 71 -0.59 -21.77 -10.22
N ASP A 72 -1.09 -20.57 -9.91
CA ASP A 72 -1.49 -19.63 -10.94
C ASP A 72 -0.29 -18.86 -11.48
N LYS A 73 0.19 -19.29 -12.64
CA LYS A 73 1.30 -18.67 -13.39
C LYS A 73 1.13 -17.15 -13.57
N TRP A 74 -0.11 -16.66 -13.61
CA TRP A 74 -0.41 -15.23 -13.67
C TRP A 74 -0.05 -14.48 -12.37
N LEU A 75 -0.20 -15.09 -11.19
CA LEU A 75 0.24 -14.48 -9.93
C LEU A 75 1.76 -14.36 -9.87
N GLN A 76 2.48 -15.39 -10.33
CA GLN A 76 3.95 -15.36 -10.44
C GLN A 76 4.42 -14.26 -11.41
N LEU A 77 3.69 -14.05 -12.51
CA LEU A 77 3.97 -12.95 -13.44
C LEU A 77 3.73 -11.58 -12.79
N LEU A 78 2.64 -11.41 -12.04
CA LEU A 78 2.35 -10.17 -11.31
C LEU A 78 3.38 -9.91 -10.22
N GLU A 79 3.83 -10.96 -9.51
CA GLU A 79 4.93 -10.87 -8.53
C GLU A 79 6.24 -10.45 -9.20
N THR A 80 6.54 -11.01 -10.37
CA THR A 80 7.71 -10.60 -11.19
C THR A 80 7.59 -9.12 -11.55
N PHE A 81 6.42 -8.65 -11.99
CA PHE A 81 6.23 -7.23 -12.28
C PHE A 81 6.35 -6.34 -11.05
N ASP A 82 5.94 -6.81 -9.87
CA ASP A 82 6.15 -6.09 -8.62
C ASP A 82 7.64 -5.99 -8.25
N GLN A 83 8.41 -7.07 -8.42
CA GLN A 83 9.85 -7.12 -8.12
C GLN A 83 10.65 -6.22 -9.08
N TYR A 84 10.34 -6.25 -10.38
CA TYR A 84 11.07 -5.50 -11.40
C TYR A 84 10.47 -4.13 -11.72
N ASN A 85 9.49 -3.67 -10.94
CA ASN A 85 8.82 -2.40 -11.18
C ASN A 85 9.83 -1.23 -11.16
N PRO A 86 10.14 -0.59 -12.30
CA PRO A 86 11.11 0.51 -12.32
C PRO A 86 10.50 1.81 -11.76
N PHE A 87 9.18 1.86 -11.58
CA PHE A 87 8.43 3.04 -11.14
C PHE A 87 8.17 3.05 -9.63
N GLN A 88 9.06 2.44 -8.83
CA GLN A 88 8.90 2.22 -7.39
C GLN A 88 8.39 3.45 -6.62
N ARG A 89 8.86 4.65 -6.98
CA ARG A 89 8.45 5.91 -6.34
C ARG A 89 6.99 6.30 -6.61
N ILE A 90 6.45 5.99 -7.78
CA ILE A 90 5.07 6.30 -8.16
C ILE A 90 4.17 5.18 -7.63
N SER A 91 4.55 3.93 -7.84
CA SER A 91 3.80 2.78 -7.35
C SER A 91 3.71 2.75 -5.83
N SER A 92 4.74 3.19 -5.08
CA SER A 92 4.68 3.28 -3.61
C SER A 92 3.64 4.27 -3.09
N LYS A 93 3.20 5.23 -3.91
CA LYS A 93 2.10 6.14 -3.54
C LYS A 93 0.74 5.52 -3.77
N ALA A 94 0.64 4.63 -4.75
CA ALA A 94 -0.60 4.02 -5.19
C ALA A 94 -0.80 2.61 -4.62
N SER A 95 0.24 1.99 -4.08
CA SER A 95 0.19 0.68 -3.44
C SER A 95 -0.47 0.75 -2.08
N ASP A 96 -1.06 -0.37 -1.68
CA ASP A 96 -1.73 -0.50 -0.38
C ASP A 96 -0.75 -0.36 0.79
N HIS A 97 0.50 -0.79 0.58
CA HIS A 97 1.60 -0.71 1.53
C HIS A 97 2.88 -0.27 0.83
N PHE A 98 3.82 0.31 1.58
CA PHE A 98 5.13 0.67 1.09
C PHE A 98 6.20 0.37 2.14
N PHE A 99 7.40 0.06 1.68
CA PHE A 99 8.60 -0.01 2.49
C PHE A 99 9.44 1.26 2.25
N ILE A 100 9.86 1.93 3.31
CA ILE A 100 10.76 3.10 3.22
C ILE A 100 12.02 2.84 4.03
N HIS A 101 13.17 2.92 3.38
CA HIS A 101 14.48 2.79 4.01
C HIS A 101 15.03 4.18 4.31
N LEU A 102 15.17 4.48 5.60
CA LEU A 102 15.74 5.72 6.13
C LEU A 102 17.04 5.42 6.88
N MET A 103 18.08 6.21 6.61
CA MET A 103 19.36 6.14 7.31
C MET A 103 19.52 7.36 8.21
N LYS A 104 19.94 7.15 9.47
CA LYS A 104 20.20 8.26 10.39
C LYS A 104 21.32 9.14 9.81
N LYS A 105 21.15 10.46 9.94
CA LYS A 105 22.21 11.42 9.58
C LYS A 105 23.39 11.33 10.53
#